data_AF-A0A0M8MVM8-F1
#
_entry.id   AF-A0A0M8MVM8-F1
#
_cell.length_a   1.000
_cell.length_b   1.000
_cell.length_c   1.000
_cell.angle_alpha   90.00
_cell.angle_beta   90.00
_cell.angle_gamma   90.00
#
_symmetry.space_group_name_H-M   'P 1'
#
loop_
_entity.id
_entity.type
_entity.pdbx_description
1 polymer ?
#
loop_
_entity_poly.entity_id
_entity_poly.type
_entity_poly.pdbx_seq_one_letter_code
_entity_poly.pdbx_strand_id
1 'polypeptide(L)' 'MPCFSVGVAHATNTLRQRFQLHLSADEAEQFVETDLIGKSYGSYYTRLKTLAKTTTTTRMRAAGLEVRLV' A
#
# COMPACT_ATOMS: atom_id res chain seq x y z
N MET A 1 -15.30 -7.92 6.35
CA MET A 1 -14.03 -7.39 5.79
C MET A 1 -13.85 -5.95 6.31
N PRO A 2 -12.75 -5.61 7.00
CA PRO A 2 -12.61 -4.34 7.72
C PRO A 2 -12.56 -3.10 6.80
N CYS A 3 -12.36 -3.25 5.49
CA CYS A 3 -12.39 -2.12 4.54
C CYS A 3 -13.77 -1.48 4.34
N PHE A 4 -14.85 -2.10 4.84
CA PHE A 4 -16.22 -1.57 4.75
C PHE A 4 -16.71 -0.97 6.07
N SER A 5 -15.92 -1.01 7.15
CA SER A 5 -16.31 -0.46 8.46
C SER A 5 -16.54 1.05 8.43
N VAL A 6 -15.89 1.75 7.51
CA VAL A 6 -16.00 3.20 7.30
C VAL A 6 -17.25 3.61 6.49
N GLY A 7 -18.08 2.62 6.10
CA GLY A 7 -19.34 2.83 5.40
C GLY A 7 -19.27 2.60 3.88
N VAL A 8 -20.42 2.25 3.30
CA VAL A 8 -20.56 1.87 1.88
C VAL A 8 -20.22 3.03 0.93
N ALA A 9 -20.61 4.25 1.27
CA ALA A 9 -20.31 5.42 0.45
C ALA A 9 -18.80 5.68 0.35
N HIS A 10 -18.06 5.54 1.45
CA HIS A 10 -16.62 5.68 1.42
C HIS A 10 -15.97 4.55 0.60
N ALA A 11 -16.37 3.30 0.83
CA ALA A 11 -15.82 2.16 0.11
C ALA A 11 -16.05 2.28 -1.41
N THR A 12 -17.25 2.67 -1.83
CA THR A 12 -17.59 2.84 -3.26
C THR A 12 -16.89 4.04 -3.89
N ASN A 13 -16.74 5.15 -3.18
CA ASN A 13 -16.01 6.32 -3.69
C ASN A 13 -14.51 6.04 -3.84
N THR A 14 -13.89 5.38 -2.86
CA THR A 14 -12.48 4.98 -2.98
C THR A 14 -12.28 3.98 -4.11
N LEU A 15 -13.23 3.07 -4.31
CA LEU A 15 -13.17 2.10 -5.40
C LEU A 15 -13.28 2.79 -6.77
N ARG A 16 -14.22 3.73 -6.91
CA ARG A 16 -14.39 4.54 -8.13
C ARG A 16 -13.14 5.35 -8.48
N GLN A 17 -12.47 5.94 -7.48
CA GLN A 17 -11.22 6.69 -7.68
C GLN A 17 -10.06 5.80 -8.14
N ARG A 18 -10.06 4.51 -7.80
CA ARG A 18 -8.98 3.59 -8.20
C ARG A 18 -9.13 3.05 -9.61
N PHE A 19 -10.38 2.88 -10.08
CA PHE A 19 -10.65 2.27 -11.37
C PHE A 19 -10.60 3.24 -12.56
N GLN A 20 -10.37 4.54 -12.33
CA GLN A 20 -10.24 5.57 -13.37
C GLN A 20 -11.28 5.41 -14.50
N LEU A 21 -12.56 5.19 -14.15
CA LEU A 21 -13.64 4.77 -15.07
C LEU A 21 -13.94 5.74 -16.22
N HIS A 22 -13.33 6.93 -16.20
CA HIS A 22 -13.46 7.95 -17.25
C HIS A 22 -12.44 7.76 -18.38
N LEU A 23 -11.44 6.89 -18.20
CA LEU A 23 -10.42 6.60 -19.20
C LEU A 23 -10.91 5.53 -20.18
N SER A 24 -10.44 5.64 -21.43
CA SER A 24 -10.56 4.55 -22.41
C SER A 24 -9.62 3.39 -22.06
N ALA A 25 -9.79 2.24 -22.74
CA ALA A 25 -9.00 1.04 -22.45
C ALA A 25 -7.49 1.27 -22.63
N ASP A 26 -7.10 1.95 -23.71
CA ASP A 26 -5.69 2.25 -24.01
C ASP A 26 -5.08 3.23 -22.99
N GLU A 27 -5.85 4.24 -22.58
CA GLU A 27 -5.42 5.21 -21.56
C GLU A 27 -5.30 4.58 -20.17
N ALA A 28 -6.16 3.60 -19.86
CA ALA A 28 -6.11 2.87 -18.60
C ALA A 28 -4.86 1.99 -18.51
N GLU A 29 -4.45 1.36 -19.60
CA GLU A 29 -3.21 0.57 -19.67
C GLU A 29 -1.99 1.48 -19.42
N GLN A 30 -1.95 2.63 -20.10
CA GLN A 30 -0.87 3.60 -19.91
C GLN A 30 -0.82 4.17 -18.48
N PHE A 31 -1.96 4.42 -17.84
CA PHE A 31 -2.05 4.86 -16.43
C PHE A 31 -1.47 3.84 -15.45
N VAL A 32 -1.69 2.55 -15.69
CA VAL A 32 -1.13 1.48 -14.83
C VAL A 32 0.40 1.46 -14.95
N GLU A 33 0.93 1.50 -16.17
CA GLU A 33 2.36 1.37 -16.44
C GLU A 33 3.16 2.59 -15.96
N THR A 34 2.71 3.78 -16.30
CA THR A 34 3.47 5.00 -16.01
C THR A 34 3.20 5.54 -14.61
N ASP A 35 1.94 5.55 -14.20
CA ASP A 35 1.52 6.33 -13.04
C ASP A 35 1.39 5.45 -11.79
N LEU A 36 0.76 4.27 -11.90
CA LEU A 36 0.61 3.37 -10.76
C LEU A 36 1.93 2.66 -10.42
N ILE A 37 2.58 2.06 -11.42
CA ILE A 37 3.84 1.34 -11.25
C ILE A 37 5.01 2.32 -11.07
N GLY A 38 5.07 3.38 -11.89
CA GLY A 38 6.13 4.40 -11.79
C GLY A 38 6.19 5.08 -10.42
N LYS A 39 5.04 5.52 -9.86
CA LYS A 39 5.00 6.09 -8.49
C LYS A 39 5.35 5.07 -7.41
N SER A 40 5.09 3.79 -7.66
CA SER A 40 5.39 2.71 -6.71
C SER A 40 6.86 2.32 -6.71
N TYR A 41 7.57 2.44 -7.84
CA TYR A 41 8.96 1.98 -8.00
C TYR A 41 9.93 2.67 -7.01
N GLY A 42 9.81 3.98 -6.82
CA GLY A 42 10.61 4.72 -5.84
C GLY A 42 10.25 4.39 -4.38
N SER A 43 9.03 3.95 -4.12
CA SER A 43 8.56 3.61 -2.78
C SER A 43 8.90 2.16 -2.37
N TYR A 44 9.14 1.26 -3.34
CA TYR A 44 9.43 -0.15 -3.08
C TYR A 44 10.66 -0.35 -2.18
N TYR A 45 11.76 0.34 -2.46
CA TYR A 45 13.00 0.19 -1.68
C TYR A 45 12.86 0.76 -0.26
N THR A 46 12.19 1.90 -0.11
CA THR A 46 11.94 2.51 1.20
C THR A 46 10.96 1.68 2.04
N ARG A 47 9.90 1.14 1.44
CA ARG A 47 8.92 0.29 2.11
C ARG A 47 9.44 -1.09 2.47
N LEU A 48 10.31 -1.70 1.67
CA LEU A 48 10.96 -2.97 2.03
C LEU A 48 11.89 -2.80 3.23
N LYS A 49 12.63 -1.69 3.31
CA LYS A 49 13.51 -1.39 4.45
C LYS A 49 12.70 -1.12 5.72
N THR A 50 11.60 -0.37 5.62
CA THR A 50 10.72 -0.14 6.78
C THR A 50 9.95 -1.39 7.17
N LEU A 51 9.45 -2.19 6.23
CA LEU A 51 8.80 -3.47 6.50
C LEU A 51 9.77 -4.44 7.18
N ALA A 52 11.01 -4.57 6.68
CA ALA A 52 12.02 -5.41 7.31
C ALA A 52 12.30 -4.97 8.76
N LYS A 53 12.41 -3.66 9.01
CA LYS A 53 12.57 -3.13 10.37
C LYS A 53 11.35 -3.36 11.26
N THR A 54 10.14 -3.11 10.76
CA THR A 54 8.88 -3.29 11.52
C THR A 54 8.60 -4.76 11.80
N THR A 55 8.74 -5.65 10.83
CA THR A 55 8.54 -7.10 11.02
C THR A 55 9.56 -7.69 11.98
N THR A 56 10.83 -7.27 11.92
CA THR A 56 11.87 -7.75 12.86
C THR A 56 11.66 -7.21 14.27
N THR A 57 11.32 -5.92 14.42
CA THR A 57 11.03 -5.30 15.73
C THR A 57 9.76 -5.85 16.37
N THR A 58 8.69 -6.05 15.58
CA THR A 58 7.44 -6.64 16.07
C THR A 58 7.62 -8.12 16.40
N ARG A 59 8.41 -8.89 15.62
CA ARG A 59 8.76 -10.28 15.97
C ARG A 59 9.65 -10.38 17.21
N MET A 60 10.63 -9.49 17.38
CA MET A 60 11.48 -9.45 18.58
C MET A 60 10.70 -9.04 19.83
N ARG A 61 9.79 -8.06 19.73
CA ARG A 61 8.84 -7.71 20.81
C ARG A 61 7.87 -8.86 21.13
N ALA A 62 7.34 -9.55 20.11
CA ALA A 62 6.46 -10.71 20.32
C ALA A 62 7.21 -11.93 20.92
N ALA A 63 8.52 -12.02 20.70
CA ALA A 63 9.39 -13.06 21.27
C ALA A 63 9.96 -12.69 22.66
N GLY A 64 9.60 -11.54 23.24
CA GLY A 64 10.11 -11.12 24.56
C GLY A 64 11.60 -10.78 24.61
N LEU A 65 12.28 -10.69 23.44
CA LEU A 65 13.64 -10.20 23.36
C LEU A 65 13.62 -8.67 23.21
N GLU A 66 13.86 -7.97 24.31
CA GLU A 66 14.09 -6.52 24.26
C GLU A 66 15.31 -6.22 23.37
N VAL A 67 15.07 -5.44 22.33
CA VAL A 67 16.11 -4.90 21.47
C VAL A 67 16.81 -3.79 22.26
N ARG A 68 17.91 -4.11 22.96
CA ARG A 68 18.94 -3.11 23.30
C ARG A 68 19.58 -2.68 21.97
N LEU A 69 18.95 -1.71 21.32
CA LEU A 69 19.65 -0.82 20.40
C LEU A 69 20.65 -0.03 21.24
N VAL A 70 21.93 -0.20 20.95
CA VAL A 70 22.96 0.77 21.27
C VAL A 70 22.53 2.14 20.75
#